data_AF-A0AAN7M2B0-F1
#
_entry.id   AF-A0AAN7M2B0-F1
#
_cell.length_a   1.000
_cell.length_b   1.000
_cell.length_c   1.000
_cell.angle_alpha   90.00
_cell.angle_beta   90.00
_cell.angle_gamma   90.00
#
_symmetry.space_group_name_H-M   'P 1'
#
loop_
_entity.id
_entity.type
_entity.pdbx_description
1 polymer ?
#
loop_
_entity_poly.entity_id
_entity_poly.type
_entity_poly.pdbx_seq_one_letter_code
_entity_poly.pdbx_strand_id
1 'polypeptide(L)'
;MEPNFYLSLLLFVSFVSITLFILFYKHRSSFTGPNLPPGDVGLPFVGESLQFLSTGWKGHPEKFIFDRIAKYSSLVFKTSLLGEPSAVFCGAAGNKFLFSNENKLVQSWWPNSVNKIFPSSLQTSSKEEAKKMRKMLPQFLKPEALQRHVQKIEPLFSTSNVNKFLEK
;
A
#
# COMPACT_ATOMS: atom_id res chain seq x y z
N MET A 1 15.55 -3.16 -49.54
CA MET A 1 15.67 -2.57 -48.19
C MET A 1 17.13 -2.22 -47.98
N GLU A 2 17.41 -0.95 -47.71
CA GLU A 2 18.78 -0.45 -47.56
C GLU A 2 19.48 -1.05 -46.33
N PRO A 3 20.79 -1.38 -46.38
CA PRO A 3 21.54 -1.94 -45.25
C PRO A 3 21.52 -1.03 -44.01
N ASN A 4 21.35 0.28 -44.20
CA ASN A 4 21.23 1.27 -43.14
C ASN A 4 19.97 1.09 -42.28
N PHE A 5 18.89 0.53 -42.84
CA PHE A 5 17.64 0.28 -42.11
C PHE A 5 17.83 -0.83 -41.07
N TYR A 6 18.52 -1.92 -41.45
CA TYR A 6 18.81 -3.02 -40.53
C TYR A 6 19.76 -2.60 -39.40
N LEU A 7 20.76 -1.78 -39.70
CA LEU A 7 21.68 -1.26 -38.69
C LEU A 7 20.94 -0.37 -37.67
N SER A 8 20.04 0.51 -38.16
CA SER A 8 19.19 1.35 -37.30
C SER A 8 18.29 0.50 -36.39
N LEU A 9 17.65 -0.55 -36.94
CA LEU A 9 16.82 -1.48 -36.16
C LEU A 9 17.64 -2.21 -35.07
N LEU A 10 18.83 -2.70 -35.39
CA LEU A 10 19.70 -3.38 -34.43
C LEU A 10 20.14 -2.45 -33.29
N LEU A 11 20.52 -1.20 -33.61
CA LEU A 11 20.88 -0.21 -32.60
C LEU A 11 19.69 0.13 -31.68
N PHE A 12 18.49 0.28 -32.25
CA PHE A 12 17.29 0.53 -31.47
C PHE A 12 16.98 -0.64 -30.52
N VAL A 13 17.01 -1.88 -31.02
CA VAL A 13 16.76 -3.08 -30.20
C VAL A 13 17.80 -3.22 -29.09
N SER A 14 19.08 -2.98 -29.40
CA SER A 14 20.16 -2.99 -28.40
C SER A 14 19.95 -1.92 -27.33
N PHE A 15 19.63 -0.68 -27.72
CA PHE A 15 19.36 0.42 -26.78
C PHE A 15 18.20 0.12 -25.84
N VAL A 16 17.09 -0.41 -26.38
CA VAL A 16 15.92 -0.83 -25.60
C VAL A 16 16.29 -1.96 -24.64
N SER A 17 17.04 -2.96 -25.11
CA SER A 17 17.46 -4.10 -24.30
C SER A 17 18.39 -3.69 -23.16
N ILE A 18 19.36 -2.81 -23.41
CA ILE A 18 20.27 -2.25 -22.40
C ILE A 18 19.48 -1.45 -21.37
N THR A 19 18.53 -0.62 -21.81
CA THR A 19 17.69 0.19 -20.91
C THR A 19 16.87 -0.71 -19.98
N LEU A 20 16.21 -1.73 -20.54
CA LEU A 20 15.46 -2.74 -19.76
C LEU A 20 16.37 -3.48 -18.79
N PHE A 21 17.56 -3.88 -19.22
CA PHE A 21 18.53 -4.58 -18.38
C PHE A 21 18.99 -3.71 -17.20
N ILE A 22 19.30 -2.43 -17.44
CA ILE A 22 19.67 -1.47 -16.39
C ILE A 22 18.53 -1.29 -15.40
N LEU A 23 17.29 -1.14 -15.87
CA LEU A 23 16.11 -1.02 -15.01
C LEU A 23 15.89 -2.28 -14.16
N PHE A 24 16.06 -3.47 -14.75
CA PHE A 24 15.91 -4.74 -14.05
C PHE A 24 17.01 -4.96 -13.01
N TYR A 25 18.26 -4.66 -13.37
CA TYR A 25 19.40 -4.75 -12.47
C TYR A 25 19.26 -3.78 -11.29
N LYS A 26 18.89 -2.53 -11.57
CA LYS A 26 18.63 -1.52 -10.54
C LYS A 26 17.51 -1.97 -9.60
N HIS A 27 16.39 -2.45 -10.14
CA HIS A 27 15.28 -2.97 -9.34
C HIS A 27 15.71 -4.11 -8.43
N ARG A 28 16.43 -5.12 -8.94
CA ARG A 28 16.92 -6.23 -8.12
C ARG A 28 17.94 -5.81 -7.07
N SER A 29 18.81 -4.85 -7.39
CA SER A 29 19.83 -4.34 -6.46
C SER A 29 19.24 -3.66 -5.23
N SER A 30 18.05 -3.06 -5.33
CA SER A 30 17.31 -2.49 -4.19
C SER A 30 16.85 -3.55 -3.17
N PHE A 31 16.95 -4.84 -3.50
CA PHE A 31 16.54 -5.96 -2.64
C PHE A 31 17.68 -6.91 -2.28
N THR A 32 18.93 -6.46 -2.45
CA THR A 32 20.13 -7.17 -2.02
C THR A 32 20.71 -6.47 -0.79
N GLY A 33 20.65 -7.16 0.35
CA GLY A 33 21.18 -6.70 1.63
C GLY A 33 21.21 -7.85 2.64
N PRO A 34 22.11 -7.81 3.64
CA PRO A 34 22.12 -8.81 4.70
C PRO A 34 20.84 -8.73 5.54
N ASN A 35 20.31 -9.89 5.96
CA ASN A 35 19.13 -10.00 6.85
C ASN A 35 17.82 -9.43 6.30
N LEU A 36 17.58 -9.52 4.99
CA LEU A 36 16.28 -9.13 4.43
C LEU A 36 15.21 -10.20 4.71
N PRO A 37 13.94 -9.80 4.95
CA PRO A 37 12.85 -10.74 5.13
C PRO A 37 12.62 -11.59 3.87
N PRO A 38 12.08 -12.80 4.00
CA PRO A 38 11.76 -13.65 2.86
C PRO A 38 10.75 -12.95 1.95
N GLY A 39 10.80 -13.20 0.65
CA GLY A 39 9.85 -12.61 -0.28
C GLY A 39 10.38 -12.49 -1.70
N ASP A 40 9.47 -12.20 -2.61
CA ASP A 40 9.76 -11.98 -4.03
C ASP A 40 9.22 -10.62 -4.46
N VAL A 41 9.98 -9.99 -5.33
CA VAL A 41 9.85 -8.59 -5.74
C VAL A 41 9.27 -8.48 -7.15
N GLY A 42 9.16 -9.62 -7.84
CA GLY A 42 8.53 -9.72 -9.14
C GLY A 42 9.22 -8.86 -10.21
N LEU A 43 8.48 -8.55 -11.27
CA LEU A 43 8.95 -7.68 -12.35
C LEU A 43 8.83 -6.20 -11.95
N PRO A 44 9.80 -5.34 -12.32
CA PRO A 44 9.95 -3.96 -11.83
C PRO A 44 8.75 -3.02 -11.97
N PHE A 45 7.83 -3.29 -12.89
CA PHE A 45 6.72 -2.37 -13.19
C PHE A 45 5.31 -2.94 -12.98
N VAL A 46 5.18 -4.27 -12.99
CA VAL A 46 3.87 -4.90 -13.25
C VAL A 46 3.60 -6.05 -12.29
N GLY A 47 4.61 -6.84 -11.92
CA GLY A 47 4.40 -8.19 -11.40
C GLY A 47 3.54 -8.26 -10.13
N GLU A 48 3.96 -7.59 -9.07
CA GLU A 48 3.30 -7.67 -7.76
C GLU A 48 2.23 -6.60 -7.55
N SER A 49 2.45 -5.43 -8.14
CA SER A 49 1.56 -4.29 -7.99
C SER A 49 0.21 -4.49 -8.70
N LEU A 50 0.21 -5.10 -9.90
CA LEU A 50 -1.06 -5.46 -10.57
C LEU A 50 -1.78 -6.59 -9.86
N GLN A 51 -1.07 -7.55 -9.27
CA GLN A 51 -1.72 -8.59 -8.48
C GLN A 51 -2.43 -7.97 -7.27
N PHE A 52 -1.76 -7.09 -6.53
CA PHE A 52 -2.33 -6.35 -5.41
C PHE A 52 -3.55 -5.49 -5.82
N LEU A 53 -3.41 -4.70 -6.90
CA LEU A 53 -4.51 -3.87 -7.40
C LEU A 53 -5.68 -4.71 -7.93
N SER A 54 -5.41 -5.80 -8.63
CA SER A 54 -6.43 -6.71 -9.14
C SER A 54 -7.22 -7.37 -8.02
N THR A 55 -6.55 -7.83 -6.96
CA THR A 55 -7.24 -8.38 -5.78
C THR A 55 -8.06 -7.32 -5.06
N GLY A 56 -7.56 -6.08 -4.97
CA GLY A 56 -8.31 -4.95 -4.42
C GLY A 56 -9.55 -4.60 -5.24
N TRP A 57 -9.42 -4.53 -6.57
CA TRP A 57 -10.54 -4.26 -7.48
C TRP A 57 -11.58 -5.39 -7.48
N LYS A 58 -11.16 -6.63 -7.23
CA LYS A 58 -12.05 -7.78 -7.04
C LYS A 58 -12.69 -7.82 -5.65
N GLY A 59 -12.47 -6.82 -4.81
CA GLY A 59 -13.05 -6.69 -3.47
C GLY A 59 -12.39 -7.55 -2.38
N HIS A 60 -11.24 -8.15 -2.65
CA HIS A 60 -10.55 -9.05 -1.72
C HIS A 60 -9.06 -8.66 -1.57
N PRO A 61 -8.74 -7.42 -1.16
CA PRO A 61 -7.34 -6.96 -1.00
C PRO A 61 -6.54 -7.82 -0.01
N GLU A 62 -7.20 -8.39 0.99
CA GLU A 62 -6.60 -9.27 2.00
C GLU A 62 -6.07 -10.58 1.40
N LYS A 63 -6.63 -11.04 0.28
CA LYS A 63 -6.17 -12.26 -0.39
C LYS A 63 -4.70 -12.17 -0.79
N PHE A 64 -4.27 -11.02 -1.30
CA PHE A 64 -2.86 -10.79 -1.63
C PHE A 64 -1.95 -10.98 -0.41
N ILE A 65 -2.36 -10.50 0.76
CA ILE A 65 -1.58 -10.62 1.98
C ILE A 65 -1.54 -12.08 2.47
N PHE A 66 -2.70 -12.74 2.53
CA PHE A 66 -2.79 -14.13 2.99
C PHE A 66 -2.04 -15.10 2.09
N ASP A 67 -2.14 -14.94 0.77
CA ASP A 67 -1.41 -15.77 -0.20
C ASP A 67 0.10 -15.68 0.02
N ARG A 68 0.62 -14.48 0.36
CA ARG A 68 2.06 -14.28 0.61
C ARG A 68 2.50 -14.76 1.98
N ILE A 69 1.67 -14.60 3.01
CA ILE A 69 1.92 -15.20 4.33
C ILE A 69 2.02 -16.72 4.21
N ALA A 70 1.08 -17.35 3.49
CA ALA A 70 1.10 -18.79 3.26
C ALA A 70 2.32 -19.21 2.44
N LYS A 71 2.63 -18.49 1.35
CA LYS A 71 3.77 -18.79 0.46
C LYS A 71 5.13 -18.70 1.17
N TYR A 72 5.36 -17.66 1.95
CA TYR A 72 6.66 -17.42 2.61
C TYR A 72 6.72 -17.96 4.04
N SER A 73 5.60 -18.51 4.57
CA SER A 73 5.46 -18.96 5.95
C SER A 73 5.97 -17.91 6.96
N SER A 74 5.77 -16.63 6.64
CA SER A 74 6.30 -15.51 7.40
C SER A 74 5.28 -14.39 7.46
N LEU A 75 5.15 -13.79 8.64
CA LEU A 75 4.34 -12.60 8.86
C LEU A 75 5.06 -11.32 8.41
N VAL A 76 6.32 -11.40 8.00
CA VAL A 76 7.06 -10.27 7.42
C VAL A 76 7.64 -10.72 6.10
N PHE A 77 7.32 -10.01 5.03
CA PHE A 77 7.83 -10.33 3.70
C PHE A 77 8.17 -9.10 2.87
N LYS A 78 9.14 -9.27 1.96
CA LYS A 78 9.48 -8.24 0.96
C LYS A 78 8.64 -8.39 -0.31
N THR A 79 8.30 -7.26 -0.92
CA THR A 79 7.55 -7.15 -2.17
C THR A 79 7.88 -5.84 -2.90
N SER A 80 7.38 -5.67 -4.12
CA SER A 80 7.45 -4.39 -4.85
C SER A 80 6.03 -3.87 -5.08
N LEU A 81 5.69 -2.76 -4.41
CA LEU A 81 4.37 -2.12 -4.51
C LEU A 81 4.52 -0.76 -5.19
N LEU A 82 3.74 -0.54 -6.26
CA LEU A 82 3.73 0.66 -7.09
C LEU A 82 5.11 1.07 -7.63
N GLY A 83 5.95 0.08 -7.95
CA GLY A 83 7.32 0.29 -8.45
C GLY A 83 8.35 0.55 -7.36
N GLU A 84 7.96 0.50 -6.09
CA GLU A 84 8.84 0.80 -4.96
C GLU A 84 9.14 -0.47 -4.15
N PRO A 85 10.38 -0.66 -3.68
CA PRO A 85 10.73 -1.75 -2.77
C PRO A 85 10.03 -1.57 -1.42
N SER A 86 9.31 -2.59 -0.96
CA SER A 86 8.49 -2.51 0.25
C SER A 86 8.60 -3.77 1.11
N ALA A 87 8.58 -3.59 2.43
CA ALA A 87 8.42 -4.67 3.40
C ALA A 87 7.04 -4.58 4.02
N VAL A 88 6.31 -5.70 4.01
CA VAL A 88 4.98 -5.81 4.61
C VAL A 88 5.12 -6.50 5.95
N PHE A 89 4.59 -5.87 7.00
CA PHE A 89 4.55 -6.40 8.35
C PHE A 89 3.11 -6.82 8.65
N CYS A 90 2.93 -8.08 9.04
CA CYS A 90 1.65 -8.67 9.42
C CYS A 90 1.68 -9.10 10.89
N GLY A 91 0.49 -9.20 11.49
CA GLY A 91 0.31 -9.65 12.86
C GLY A 91 0.58 -8.60 13.93
N ALA A 92 0.26 -8.96 15.18
CA ALA A 92 0.32 -8.05 16.32
C ALA A 92 1.74 -7.53 16.62
N ALA A 93 2.76 -8.37 16.47
CA ALA A 93 4.14 -7.99 16.70
C ALA A 93 4.64 -6.94 15.69
N GLY A 94 4.33 -7.13 14.40
CA GLY A 94 4.65 -6.17 13.34
C GLY A 94 3.94 -4.83 13.53
N ASN A 95 2.65 -4.87 13.82
CA ASN A 95 1.88 -3.66 14.12
C ASN A 95 2.43 -2.92 15.34
N LYS A 96 2.74 -3.64 16.42
CA LYS A 96 3.36 -3.05 17.61
C LYS A 96 4.70 -2.40 17.28
N PHE A 97 5.54 -3.05 16.47
CA PHE A 97 6.82 -2.50 16.04
C PHE A 97 6.65 -1.19 15.24
N LEU A 98 5.76 -1.17 14.25
CA LEU A 98 5.48 0.01 13.42
C LEU A 98 4.94 1.18 14.26
N PHE A 99 3.92 0.94 15.09
CA PHE A 99 3.28 2.00 15.88
C PHE A 99 4.13 2.47 17.08
N SER A 100 4.92 1.59 17.70
CA SER A 100 5.79 1.99 18.82
C SER A 100 7.00 2.82 18.38
N ASN A 101 7.41 2.67 17.12
CA ASN A 101 8.59 3.35 16.55
C ASN A 101 8.24 4.45 15.54
N GLU A 102 6.97 4.86 15.48
CA GLU A 102 6.51 5.97 14.64
C GLU A 102 7.28 7.27 15.01
N ASN A 103 7.90 7.90 14.02
CA ASN A 103 8.80 9.07 14.13
C ASN A 103 10.15 8.83 14.85
N LYS A 104 10.51 7.57 15.15
CA LYS A 104 11.84 7.20 15.66
C LYS A 104 12.64 6.42 14.63
N LEU A 105 12.08 5.30 14.19
CA LEU A 105 12.68 4.39 13.20
C LEU A 105 11.83 4.27 11.93
N VAL A 106 10.56 4.65 12.01
CA VAL A 106 9.61 4.55 10.89
C VAL A 106 8.87 5.87 10.74
N GLN A 107 8.74 6.36 9.51
CA GLN A 107 7.97 7.57 9.21
C GLN A 107 6.86 7.26 8.21
N SER A 108 5.68 7.85 8.42
CA SER A 108 4.59 7.80 7.45
C SER A 108 5.01 8.45 6.13
N TRP A 109 4.96 7.67 5.06
CA TRP A 109 5.35 8.04 3.71
C TRP A 109 4.34 7.45 2.70
N TRP A 110 4.10 8.18 1.62
CA TRP A 110 3.24 7.77 0.52
C TRP A 110 4.01 7.78 -0.81
N PRO A 111 3.88 6.75 -1.65
CA PRO A 111 4.50 6.73 -2.97
C PRO A 111 4.05 7.89 -3.85
N ASN A 112 4.94 8.36 -4.71
CA ASN A 112 4.65 9.44 -5.66
C ASN A 112 3.47 9.13 -6.58
N SER A 113 3.29 7.87 -6.96
CA SER A 113 2.15 7.39 -7.73
C SER A 113 0.82 7.61 -7.00
N VAL A 114 0.75 7.32 -5.69
CA VAL A 114 -0.43 7.58 -4.86
C VAL A 114 -0.66 9.08 -4.71
N ASN A 115 0.39 9.85 -4.46
CA ASN A 115 0.31 11.31 -4.32
C ASN A 115 -0.22 12.01 -5.58
N LYS A 116 0.10 11.50 -6.77
CA LYS A 116 -0.40 12.04 -8.04
C LYS A 116 -1.87 11.73 -8.28
N ILE A 117 -2.33 10.54 -7.86
CA ILE A 117 -3.72 10.10 -8.04
C ILE A 117 -4.63 10.72 -6.97
N PHE A 118 -4.12 10.81 -5.75
CA PHE A 118 -4.77 11.43 -4.60
C PHE A 118 -3.92 12.63 -4.16
N PRO A 119 -4.01 13.77 -4.87
CA PRO A 119 -3.40 15.02 -4.43
C PRO A 119 -4.16 15.51 -3.19
N SER A 120 -3.90 14.85 -2.07
CA SER A 120 -4.41 15.24 -0.78
C SER A 120 -3.52 16.38 -0.27
N SER A 121 -4.17 17.40 0.28
CA SER A 121 -3.60 18.54 1.03
C SER A 121 -2.73 18.13 2.25
N LEU A 122 -2.38 16.85 2.37
CA LEU A 122 -1.74 16.23 3.52
C LEU A 122 -0.22 16.37 3.54
N GLN A 123 0.40 16.99 2.53
CA GLN A 123 1.85 16.88 2.37
C GLN A 123 2.69 17.84 3.21
N THR A 124 2.15 18.89 3.82
CA THR A 124 3.01 19.86 4.53
C THR A 124 2.58 20.28 5.94
N SER A 125 1.30 20.18 6.35
CA SER A 125 0.89 20.41 7.76
C SER A 125 0.29 19.18 8.48
N SER A 126 0.06 18.08 7.77
CA SER A 126 -0.80 17.01 8.29
C SER A 126 -0.14 16.06 9.29
N LYS A 127 1.19 15.96 9.38
CA LYS A 127 1.82 14.99 10.31
C LYS A 127 1.62 15.42 11.77
N GLU A 128 1.88 16.69 12.06
CA GLU A 128 1.64 17.31 13.36
C GLU A 128 0.14 17.42 13.65
N GLU A 129 -0.68 17.81 12.67
CA GLU A 129 -2.13 17.88 12.82
C GLU A 129 -2.76 16.49 13.03
N ALA A 130 -2.36 15.47 12.29
CA ALA A 130 -2.82 14.10 12.49
C ALA A 130 -2.37 13.53 13.82
N LYS A 131 -1.16 13.88 14.30
CA LYS A 131 -0.68 13.54 15.64
C LYS A 131 -1.51 14.25 16.72
N LYS A 132 -1.83 15.53 16.51
CA LYS A 132 -2.70 16.32 17.40
C LYS A 132 -4.12 15.75 17.43
N MET A 133 -4.68 15.42 16.26
CA MET A 133 -5.98 14.75 16.14
C MET A 133 -5.97 13.38 16.80
N ARG A 134 -4.94 12.54 16.58
CA ARG A 134 -4.81 11.24 17.27
C ARG A 134 -4.75 11.38 18.79
N LYS A 135 -4.10 12.42 19.32
CA LYS A 135 -4.12 12.73 20.76
C LYS A 135 -5.50 13.20 21.24
N MET A 136 -6.29 13.84 20.37
CA MET A 136 -7.66 14.26 20.65
C MET A 136 -8.71 13.16 20.38
N LEU A 137 -8.40 12.08 19.64
CA LEU A 137 -9.39 11.01 19.40
C LEU A 137 -9.85 10.32 20.70
N PRO A 138 -8.97 10.00 21.67
CA PRO A 138 -9.40 9.37 22.92
C PRO A 138 -10.44 10.16 23.71
N GLN A 139 -10.42 11.50 23.68
CA GLN A 139 -11.44 12.33 24.37
C GLN A 139 -12.81 12.28 23.66
N PHE A 140 -12.84 12.12 22.34
CA PHE A 140 -14.08 11.96 21.56
C PHE A 140 -14.63 10.53 21.59
N LEU A 141 -13.74 9.53 21.76
CA LEU A 141 -14.08 8.11 21.84
C LEU A 141 -14.26 7.62 23.28
N LYS A 142 -14.27 8.52 24.27
CA LYS A 142 -14.61 8.15 25.65
C LYS A 142 -16.01 7.53 25.70
N PRO A 143 -16.26 6.54 26.56
CA PRO A 143 -17.55 5.87 26.66
C PRO A 143 -18.73 6.85 26.76
N GLU A 144 -18.56 7.95 27.50
CA GLU A 144 -19.59 8.97 27.74
C GLU A 144 -19.87 9.85 26.50
N ALA A 145 -18.87 10.04 25.65
CA ALA A 145 -19.01 10.77 24.39
C ALA A 145 -19.58 9.86 23.29
N LEU A 146 -19.15 8.60 23.26
CA LEU A 146 -19.62 7.58 22.34
C LEU A 146 -21.11 7.29 22.57
N GLN A 147 -21.55 7.17 23.81
CA GLN A 147 -22.95 6.94 24.17
C GLN A 147 -23.88 8.05 23.65
N ARG A 148 -23.44 9.31 23.71
CA ARG A 148 -24.17 10.45 23.13
C ARG A 148 -24.21 10.45 21.60
N HIS A 149 -23.19 9.90 20.94
CA HIS A 149 -23.19 9.75 19.48
C HIS A 149 -24.10 8.61 19.06
N VAL A 150 -24.05 7.48 19.74
CA VAL A 150 -24.94 6.34 19.49
C VAL A 150 -26.40 6.75 19.65
N GLN A 151 -26.76 7.48 20.71
CA GLN A 151 -28.12 8.02 20.92
C GLN A 151 -28.62 8.95 19.80
N LYS A 152 -27.72 9.64 19.09
CA LYS A 152 -28.08 10.49 17.93
C LYS A 152 -28.16 9.73 16.62
N ILE A 153 -27.42 8.62 16.52
CA ILE A 153 -27.31 7.79 15.33
C ILE A 153 -28.46 6.75 15.29
N GLU A 154 -28.88 6.25 16.44
CA GLU A 154 -29.95 5.26 16.61
C GLU A 154 -31.31 5.67 15.99
N PRO A 155 -31.77 6.93 16.11
CA PRO A 155 -32.99 7.38 15.43
C PRO A 155 -32.88 7.39 13.90
N LEU A 156 -31.68 7.66 13.36
CA LEU A 156 -31.45 7.70 11.91
C LEU A 156 -31.51 6.30 11.29
N PHE A 157 -31.03 5.28 12.00
CA PHE A 157 -31.13 3.89 11.57
C PHE A 157 -32.55 3.33 11.71
N SER A 158 -33.28 3.72 12.76
CA SER A 158 -34.67 3.30 12.98
C SER A 158 -35.65 3.90 11.96
N THR A 159 -35.43 5.15 11.53
CA THR A 159 -36.34 5.85 10.61
C THR A 159 -36.13 5.48 9.14
N SER A 160 -34.93 5.02 8.74
CA SER A 160 -34.56 4.80 7.33
C SER A 160 -34.80 3.36 6.83
N ASN A 161 -34.62 2.34 7.69
CA ASN A 161 -34.52 0.96 7.22
C ASN A 161 -35.67 0.02 7.61
N VAL A 162 -36.54 0.38 8.57
CA VAL A 162 -37.64 -0.51 8.99
C VAL A 162 -38.85 -0.38 8.06
N ASN A 163 -39.22 0.84 7.65
CA ASN A 163 -40.39 1.04 6.78
C ASN A 163 -40.17 0.54 5.34
N LYS A 164 -38.92 0.59 4.83
CA LYS A 164 -38.59 0.07 3.49
C LYS A 164 -38.54 -1.45 3.39
N PHE A 165 -38.43 -2.16 4.51
CA PHE A 165 -38.39 -3.63 4.56
C PHE A 165 -39.76 -4.26 4.83
N LEU A 166 -40.71 -3.50 5.38
CA LEU A 166 -42.07 -3.97 5.67
C LEU A 166 -43.08 -3.71 4.54
N GLU A 167 -42.69 -2.95 3.51
CA GLU A 167 -43.50 -2.68 2.30
C GLU A 167 -43.21 -3.63 1.10
N LYS A 168 -42.54 -4.76 1.33
CA LYS A 168 -42.31 -5.79 0.31
C LYS A 168 -42.69 -7.17 0.80
#